data_AF-A0AAD2G896-F1
#
_entry.id   AF-A0AAD2G896-F1
#
_cell.length_a   1.000
_cell.length_b   1.000
_cell.length_c   1.000
_cell.angle_alpha   90.00
_cell.angle_beta   90.00
_cell.angle_gamma   90.00
#
_symmetry.space_group_name_H-M   'P 1'
#
loop_
_entity.id
_entity.type
_entity.pdbx_description
1 polymer ?
#
loop_
_entity_poly.entity_id
_entity_poly.type
_entity_poly.pdbx_seq_one_letter_code
_entity_poly.pdbx_strand_id
1 'polypeptide(L)'
;MIFRLPTAVVATLLVGASAFAPTNIQMSRTNTKQRGTSTVVVVNQDLGAGGMADTRDPDALDHDDPRKSISAAPSFEEYLKLRGEGAAGSSSSAAASEAPSPAPAAATPVAPSPAPVASTGGGGGGDAITTLETSQAASVAKIQAGIPDLAVKPDFTIAESLSTSEAITIDAFDAAGPANVAWIASVSVSDKMSSLTIFNGPLTDVPHLVSRCSVVPGGSLHWKLDFRPRDYGAYEMRKEDGSYPGPDELGRKSFEYSGARKQFESKFGTDEVLAFLQSTIDSLEGDIVKDYEIEGASGHEEDLLTRGPLFTSILMPNTPANVAAVVKAREQAADWWLSWATDGQHDHRPGAPVNTQYVYDSKFKINAYGALLGEYKAMYGAEDGQKLAVGESGPLDEAYVGGGS
;
A
#
# COMPACT_ATOMS: atom_id res chain seq x y z
N MET A 1 59.30 27.86 21.52
CA MET A 1 59.92 27.97 20.18
C MET A 1 58.87 27.54 19.18
N ILE A 2 58.40 28.51 18.40
CA ILE A 2 57.35 28.41 17.40
C ILE A 2 58.03 28.12 16.06
N PHE A 3 57.62 27.09 15.33
CA PHE A 3 58.01 26.94 13.93
C PHE A 3 56.81 27.18 13.02
N ARG A 4 56.91 28.27 12.26
CA ARG A 4 56.05 28.68 11.15
C ARG A 4 56.71 28.23 9.82
N LEU A 5 55.89 27.65 8.93
CA LEU A 5 55.80 27.81 7.45
C LEU A 5 57.04 27.64 6.54
N PRO A 6 56.88 27.14 5.28
CA PRO A 6 56.32 27.97 4.21
C PRO A 6 55.37 27.32 3.19
N THR A 7 54.55 28.21 2.67
CA THR A 7 53.67 28.16 1.49
C THR A 7 54.47 28.12 0.18
N ALA A 8 54.07 27.29 -0.78
CA ALA A 8 54.27 27.47 -2.23
C ALA A 8 53.17 26.63 -2.93
N VAL A 9 52.10 27.20 -3.48
CA VAL A 9 51.98 27.85 -4.80
C VAL A 9 52.52 26.98 -5.94
N VAL A 10 51.63 26.19 -6.56
CA VAL A 10 51.68 25.89 -8.00
C VAL A 10 50.27 26.06 -8.56
N ALA A 11 50.18 26.97 -9.53
CA ALA A 11 49.00 27.30 -10.29
C ALA A 11 49.00 26.60 -11.65
N THR A 12 47.82 26.56 -12.26
CA THR A 12 47.49 26.48 -13.71
C THR A 12 47.44 25.09 -14.36
N LEU A 13 46.25 24.64 -14.80
CA LEU A 13 45.71 24.98 -16.14
C LEU A 13 44.20 24.70 -16.28
N LEU A 14 43.52 25.62 -16.98
CA LEU A 14 42.10 25.62 -17.36
C LEU A 14 41.78 24.59 -18.46
N VAL A 15 40.57 24.02 -18.41
CA VAL A 15 39.63 24.02 -19.56
C VAL A 15 38.22 24.23 -19.01
N GLY A 16 37.54 25.27 -19.48
CA GLY A 16 36.12 25.51 -19.24
C GLY A 16 35.29 25.21 -20.48
N ALA A 17 34.02 24.86 -20.27
CA ALA A 17 32.90 25.24 -21.14
C ALA A 17 31.57 24.91 -20.43
N SER A 18 30.79 25.96 -20.21
CA SER A 18 29.41 25.97 -19.70
C SER A 18 28.44 25.36 -20.70
N ALA A 19 27.51 24.49 -20.29
CA ALA A 19 26.39 24.10 -21.16
C ALA A 19 25.20 23.43 -20.44
N PHE A 20 24.59 24.02 -19.40
CA PHE A 20 23.20 23.67 -19.03
C PHE A 20 22.46 24.89 -18.46
N ALA A 21 21.84 25.66 -19.36
CA ALA A 21 20.74 26.55 -19.04
C ALA A 21 19.42 25.90 -19.53
N PRO A 22 18.29 26.13 -18.87
CA PRO A 22 17.04 25.44 -19.16
C PRO A 22 16.39 25.95 -20.46
N THR A 23 16.07 25.03 -21.38
CA THR A 23 15.30 25.35 -22.59
C THR A 23 13.81 25.33 -22.28
N ASN A 24 13.20 26.51 -22.23
CA ASN A 24 11.74 26.67 -22.29
C ASN A 24 11.24 26.24 -23.68
N ILE A 25 10.64 25.05 -23.78
CA ILE A 25 9.89 24.65 -24.98
C ILE A 25 8.47 25.21 -24.86
N GLN A 26 8.28 26.38 -25.46
CA GLN A 26 6.97 27.00 -25.66
C GLN A 26 6.34 26.37 -26.91
N MET A 27 5.53 25.32 -26.74
CA MET A 27 4.76 24.75 -27.85
C MET A 27 3.65 25.71 -28.29
N SER A 28 3.84 26.29 -29.48
CA SER A 28 2.89 27.13 -30.18
C SER A 28 1.73 26.28 -30.72
N ARG A 29 0.51 26.51 -30.23
CA ARG A 29 -0.73 25.94 -30.80
C ARG A 29 -1.12 26.75 -32.03
N THR A 30 -0.82 26.26 -33.23
CA THR A 30 -1.47 26.69 -34.46
C THR A 30 -2.70 25.81 -34.72
N ASN A 31 -3.88 26.41 -34.55
CA ASN A 31 -5.17 25.77 -34.82
C ASN A 31 -5.76 26.44 -36.07
N THR A 32 -5.47 25.87 -37.26
CA THR A 32 -6.01 26.38 -38.52
C THR A 32 -7.21 25.53 -38.95
N LYS A 33 -8.37 26.20 -38.98
CA LYS A 33 -9.66 25.75 -39.53
C LYS A 33 -9.51 25.02 -40.87
N GLN A 34 -10.14 23.86 -40.99
CA GLN A 34 -10.78 23.46 -42.24
C GLN A 34 -12.18 22.88 -41.95
N ARG A 35 -13.19 23.72 -42.13
CA ARG A 35 -14.61 23.35 -42.15
C ARG A 35 -14.90 22.68 -43.49
N GLY A 36 -15.29 21.41 -43.46
CA GLY A 36 -16.00 20.73 -44.54
C GLY A 36 -17.40 20.36 -44.06
N THR A 37 -18.39 21.14 -44.45
CA THR A 37 -19.82 20.81 -44.34
C THR A 37 -20.15 19.63 -45.23
N SER A 38 -20.82 18.60 -44.69
CA SER A 38 -21.61 17.67 -45.51
C SER A 38 -22.91 17.32 -44.80
N THR A 39 -23.95 17.39 -45.61
CA THR A 39 -25.38 17.45 -45.37
C THR A 39 -25.96 16.08 -44.99
N VAL A 40 -26.95 16.10 -44.09
CA VAL A 40 -27.82 14.96 -43.79
C VAL A 40 -28.62 14.61 -45.04
N VAL A 41 -28.42 13.40 -45.55
CA VAL A 41 -29.29 12.75 -46.53
C VAL A 41 -29.89 11.53 -45.84
N VAL A 42 -31.20 11.60 -45.56
CA VAL A 42 -32.00 10.46 -45.12
C VAL A 42 -32.41 9.69 -46.37
N VAL A 43 -31.88 8.48 -46.55
CA VAL A 43 -32.42 7.47 -47.47
C VAL A 43 -32.61 6.19 -46.66
N ASN A 44 -33.80 5.61 -46.81
CA ASN A 44 -34.29 4.44 -46.08
C ASN A 44 -33.42 3.19 -46.24
N GLN A 45 -33.36 2.44 -45.14
CA GLN A 45 -33.30 0.97 -45.01
C GLN A 45 -32.24 0.21 -45.84
N ASP A 46 -31.15 -0.17 -45.17
CA ASP A 46 -30.79 -1.57 -44.97
C ASP A 46 -30.01 -1.69 -43.65
N LEU A 47 -30.41 -2.65 -42.81
CA LEU A 47 -29.73 -2.97 -41.56
C LEU A 47 -28.29 -3.37 -41.89
N GLY A 48 -27.34 -2.58 -41.39
CA GLY A 48 -25.92 -2.77 -41.64
C GLY A 48 -25.42 -4.10 -41.06
N ALA A 49 -24.72 -4.86 -41.88
CA ALA A 49 -23.96 -6.03 -41.47
C ALA A 49 -22.87 -5.62 -40.45
N GLY A 50 -23.07 -6.00 -39.19
CA GLY A 50 -22.06 -5.86 -38.14
C GLY A 50 -22.48 -4.98 -36.97
N GLY A 51 -22.84 -5.63 -35.86
CA GLY A 51 -23.06 -5.00 -34.56
C GLY A 51 -23.83 -5.91 -33.60
N MET A 52 -23.90 -5.54 -32.32
CA MET A 52 -24.58 -6.28 -31.25
C MET A 52 -26.08 -6.56 -31.48
N ALA A 53 -26.69 -6.01 -32.53
CA ALA A 53 -28.05 -6.32 -32.95
C ALA A 53 -28.13 -7.67 -33.70
N ASP A 54 -27.08 -8.02 -34.46
CA ASP A 54 -27.02 -9.22 -35.31
C ASP A 54 -26.61 -10.49 -34.53
N THR A 55 -26.26 -10.33 -33.26
CA THR A 55 -25.81 -11.41 -32.35
C THR A 55 -26.85 -11.75 -31.29
N ARG A 56 -28.05 -11.15 -31.36
CA ARG A 56 -29.09 -11.30 -30.33
C ARG A 56 -30.08 -12.42 -30.57
N ASP A 57 -30.19 -12.94 -31.80
CA ASP A 57 -30.99 -14.12 -32.14
C ASP A 57 -30.24 -14.92 -33.21
N PRO A 58 -29.43 -15.93 -32.84
CA PRO A 58 -28.85 -16.82 -33.85
C PRO A 58 -29.96 -17.68 -34.44
N ASP A 59 -30.11 -17.63 -35.77
CA ASP A 59 -31.00 -18.55 -36.50
C ASP A 59 -30.58 -20.00 -36.22
N ALA A 60 -31.57 -20.89 -36.05
CA ALA A 60 -31.31 -22.30 -35.83
C ALA A 60 -30.58 -22.90 -37.03
N LEU A 61 -29.39 -23.45 -36.78
CA LEU A 61 -28.58 -24.13 -37.79
C LEU A 61 -28.51 -25.61 -37.44
N ASP A 62 -29.19 -26.43 -38.24
CA ASP A 62 -29.04 -27.88 -38.20
C ASP A 62 -27.83 -28.30 -39.04
N HIS A 63 -26.84 -28.91 -38.39
CA HIS A 63 -25.65 -29.47 -39.02
C HIS A 63 -25.67 -31.00 -38.93
N ASP A 64 -25.12 -31.70 -39.93
CA ASP A 64 -25.00 -33.18 -39.95
C ASP A 64 -24.18 -33.77 -38.76
N ASP A 65 -23.54 -32.91 -37.96
CA ASP A 65 -22.80 -33.29 -36.76
C ASP A 65 -23.56 -32.72 -35.56
N PRO A 66 -24.18 -33.55 -34.70
CA PRO A 66 -25.01 -33.10 -33.57
C PRO A 66 -24.27 -32.19 -32.58
N ARG A 67 -22.94 -32.17 -32.59
CA ARG A 67 -22.13 -31.28 -31.73
C ARG A 67 -21.98 -29.87 -32.30
N LYS A 68 -22.40 -29.66 -33.54
CA LYS A 68 -22.30 -28.39 -34.28
C LYS A 68 -23.66 -27.76 -34.57
N SER A 69 -24.76 -28.40 -34.18
CA SER A 69 -26.09 -27.82 -34.28
C SER A 69 -26.37 -26.91 -33.09
N ILE A 70 -26.91 -25.72 -33.35
CA ILE A 70 -27.35 -24.77 -32.32
C ILE A 70 -28.88 -24.82 -32.32
N SER A 71 -29.46 -25.52 -31.33
CA SER A 71 -30.91 -25.56 -31.13
C SER A 71 -31.40 -24.21 -30.61
N ALA A 72 -32.51 -23.71 -31.15
CA ALA A 72 -33.16 -22.49 -30.69
C ALA A 72 -33.47 -22.58 -29.18
N ALA A 73 -33.17 -21.51 -28.44
CA ALA A 73 -33.52 -21.43 -27.04
C ALA A 73 -35.05 -21.40 -26.86
N PRO A 74 -35.61 -22.03 -25.82
CA PRO A 74 -37.04 -21.95 -25.53
C PRO A 74 -37.44 -20.50 -25.26
N SER A 75 -38.67 -20.15 -25.65
CA SER A 75 -39.15 -18.78 -25.55
C SER A 75 -39.27 -18.33 -24.08
N PHE A 76 -39.12 -17.03 -23.85
CA PHE A 76 -39.26 -16.43 -22.51
C PHE A 76 -40.63 -16.73 -21.85
N GLU A 77 -41.66 -16.88 -22.67
CA GLU A 77 -43.02 -17.21 -22.23
C GLU A 77 -43.15 -18.66 -21.74
N GLU A 78 -42.41 -19.60 -22.34
CA GLU A 78 -42.30 -20.99 -21.86
C GLU A 78 -41.44 -21.09 -20.58
N TYR A 79 -40.39 -20.27 -20.48
CA TYR A 79 -39.56 -20.21 -19.26
C TYR A 79 -40.36 -19.69 -18.05
N LEU A 80 -41.27 -18.73 -18.25
CA LEU A 80 -42.16 -18.23 -17.19
C LEU A 80 -43.22 -19.26 -16.78
N LYS A 81 -43.75 -20.07 -17.70
CA LYS A 81 -44.70 -21.15 -17.39
C LYS A 81 -44.05 -22.25 -16.52
N LEU A 82 -42.83 -22.67 -16.86
CA LEU A 82 -42.05 -23.61 -16.06
C LEU A 82 -41.75 -23.12 -14.64
N ARG A 83 -41.68 -21.79 -14.44
CA ARG A 83 -41.47 -21.17 -13.12
C ARG A 83 -42.77 -20.97 -12.34
N GLY A 84 -43.89 -20.75 -13.04
CA GLY A 84 -45.22 -20.53 -12.44
C GLY A 84 -45.84 -21.79 -11.83
N GLU A 85 -45.44 -22.98 -12.28
CA GLU A 85 -45.97 -24.26 -11.78
C GLU A 85 -45.24 -24.80 -10.53
N GLY A 86 -44.16 -24.14 -10.08
CA GLY A 86 -43.30 -24.62 -8.99
C GLY A 86 -43.45 -23.95 -7.62
N ALA A 87 -44.30 -22.92 -7.46
CA ALA A 87 -44.35 -22.14 -6.22
C ALA A 87 -45.77 -21.63 -5.89
N ALA A 88 -46.68 -22.55 -5.57
CA ALA A 88 -47.93 -22.22 -4.88
C ALA A 88 -47.96 -22.98 -3.55
N GLY A 89 -47.30 -22.40 -2.54
CA GLY A 89 -47.25 -22.92 -1.18
C GLY A 89 -47.01 -21.80 -0.17
N SER A 90 -48.10 -21.17 0.25
CA SER A 90 -48.26 -20.43 1.53
C SER A 90 -47.46 -19.14 1.73
N SER A 91 -48.06 -18.02 1.31
CA SER A 91 -47.82 -16.68 1.83
C SER A 91 -48.57 -16.45 3.15
N SER A 92 -47.89 -15.90 4.16
CA SER A 92 -48.51 -14.93 5.08
C SER A 92 -47.45 -14.13 5.84
N SER A 93 -47.35 -12.83 5.59
CA SER A 93 -47.05 -11.88 6.66
C SER A 93 -47.70 -10.53 6.35
N ALA A 94 -48.53 -10.11 7.29
CA ALA A 94 -49.38 -8.95 7.27
C ALA A 94 -48.61 -7.63 7.44
N ALA A 95 -49.27 -6.56 6.99
CA ALA A 95 -48.88 -5.18 7.16
C ALA A 95 -48.94 -4.68 8.62
N ALA A 96 -48.02 -3.79 8.98
CA ALA A 96 -48.09 -2.77 10.04
C ALA A 96 -46.76 -1.99 10.00
N SER A 97 -46.59 -0.70 10.27
CA SER A 97 -47.41 0.50 10.50
C SER A 97 -46.37 1.59 10.82
N GLU A 98 -46.41 2.74 10.16
CA GLU A 98 -45.57 3.92 10.47
C GLU A 98 -45.84 4.48 11.86
N ALA A 99 -44.79 4.92 12.57
CA ALA A 99 -44.78 6.05 13.52
C ALA A 99 -43.31 6.42 13.90
N PRO A 100 -42.99 7.56 14.56
CA PRO A 100 -42.49 8.76 13.89
C PRO A 100 -41.08 9.22 14.37
N SER A 101 -40.45 10.10 13.58
CA SER A 101 -39.22 10.82 13.89
C SER A 101 -39.31 11.72 15.13
N PRO A 102 -38.26 11.81 15.96
CA PRO A 102 -38.05 12.94 16.86
C PRO A 102 -37.16 14.04 16.24
N ALA A 103 -37.53 15.29 16.56
CA ALA A 103 -36.94 16.56 16.15
C ALA A 103 -35.59 16.87 16.86
N PRO A 104 -34.79 17.85 16.37
CA PRO A 104 -33.41 18.05 16.79
C PRO A 104 -33.29 18.84 18.10
N ALA A 105 -32.39 18.40 18.99
CA ALA A 105 -32.03 19.09 20.22
C ALA A 105 -30.90 20.10 19.96
N ALA A 106 -31.05 21.29 20.56
CA ALA A 106 -30.23 22.48 20.37
C ALA A 106 -28.80 22.34 20.92
N ALA A 107 -27.86 22.99 20.21
CA ALA A 107 -26.45 23.08 20.55
C ALA A 107 -26.20 24.01 21.75
N THR A 108 -25.41 23.53 22.72
CA THR A 108 -24.77 24.34 23.77
C THR A 108 -23.31 24.63 23.41
N PRO A 109 -22.77 25.81 23.76
CA PRO A 109 -21.45 26.27 23.32
C PRO A 109 -20.28 25.51 23.97
N VAL A 110 -19.27 25.23 23.16
CA VAL A 110 -18.01 24.55 23.48
C VAL A 110 -17.12 25.41 24.40
N ALA A 111 -16.68 24.83 25.50
CA ALA A 111 -15.67 25.40 26.40
C ALA A 111 -14.25 25.17 25.84
N PRO A 112 -13.28 26.08 26.10
CA PRO A 112 -11.95 26.03 25.50
C PRO A 112 -11.08 24.86 26.01
N SER A 113 -10.26 24.36 25.08
CA SER A 113 -9.31 23.25 25.19
C SER A 113 -8.38 23.33 26.42
N PRO A 114 -8.14 22.24 27.17
CA PRO A 114 -7.17 22.24 28.27
C PRO A 114 -5.72 22.23 27.77
N ALA A 115 -4.89 23.02 28.45
CA ALA A 115 -3.45 23.15 28.26
C ALA A 115 -2.68 21.84 28.56
N PRO A 116 -1.46 21.65 28.02
CA PRO A 116 -0.73 20.38 28.10
C PRO A 116 -0.31 20.05 29.52
N VAL A 117 -0.59 18.82 29.93
CA VAL A 117 -0.21 18.24 31.21
C VAL A 117 1.29 17.93 31.20
N ALA A 118 2.01 18.38 32.22
CA ALA A 118 3.42 18.10 32.39
C ALA A 118 3.65 16.59 32.63
N SER A 119 4.37 15.94 31.71
CA SER A 119 4.87 14.58 31.84
C SER A 119 5.87 14.48 33.01
N THR A 120 5.58 13.60 33.97
CA THR A 120 6.48 13.25 35.06
C THR A 120 6.97 11.82 34.84
N GLY A 121 8.29 11.67 34.64
CA GLY A 121 8.99 10.37 34.70
C GLY A 121 9.47 9.82 33.35
N GLY A 122 10.47 10.48 32.73
CA GLY A 122 11.12 10.01 31.51
C GLY A 122 12.04 8.81 31.74
N GLY A 123 11.63 7.64 31.25
CA GLY A 123 12.55 6.62 30.75
C GLY A 123 13.06 7.09 29.39
N GLY A 124 14.39 7.21 29.23
CA GLY A 124 15.00 7.86 28.08
C GLY A 124 14.66 7.17 26.75
N GLY A 125 14.21 7.95 25.76
CA GLY A 125 13.90 7.45 24.41
C GLY A 125 15.01 6.65 23.74
N GLY A 126 16.27 6.89 24.13
CA GLY A 126 17.42 6.14 23.63
C GLY A 126 17.43 4.65 24.00
N ASP A 127 16.93 4.27 25.17
CA ASP A 127 16.86 2.87 25.59
C ASP A 127 15.78 2.11 24.79
N ALA A 128 14.66 2.78 24.51
CA ALA A 128 13.56 2.22 23.72
C ALA A 128 13.99 1.93 22.28
N ILE A 129 14.62 2.90 21.60
CA ILE A 129 15.06 2.74 20.21
C ILE A 129 16.19 1.71 20.12
N THR A 130 17.17 1.71 21.04
CA THR A 130 18.23 0.68 21.07
C THR A 130 17.65 -0.73 21.20
N THR A 131 16.60 -0.90 22.02
CA THR A 131 15.90 -2.19 22.16
C THR A 131 15.21 -2.60 20.85
N LEU A 132 14.53 -1.65 20.19
CA LEU A 132 13.85 -1.88 18.91
C LEU A 132 14.84 -2.19 17.78
N GLU A 133 15.98 -1.50 17.73
CA GLU A 133 17.09 -1.75 16.80
C GLU A 133 17.65 -3.17 16.97
N THR A 134 17.89 -3.59 18.22
CA THR A 134 18.41 -4.91 18.53
C THR A 134 17.45 -6.01 18.06
N SER A 135 16.15 -5.85 18.32
CA SER A 135 15.10 -6.77 17.86
C SER A 135 14.97 -6.78 16.33
N GLN A 136 15.06 -5.61 15.69
CA GLN A 136 15.05 -5.51 14.23
C GLN A 136 16.24 -6.23 13.60
N ALA A 137 17.45 -6.02 14.13
CA ALA A 137 18.65 -6.73 13.66
C ALA A 137 18.51 -8.25 13.81
N ALA A 138 17.92 -8.73 14.91
CA ALA A 138 17.62 -10.14 15.10
C ALA A 138 16.60 -10.68 14.08
N SER A 139 15.56 -9.89 13.77
CA SER A 139 14.55 -10.22 12.76
C SER A 139 15.18 -10.31 11.36
N VAL A 140 16.02 -9.34 10.99
CA VAL A 140 16.77 -9.34 9.71
C VAL A 140 17.70 -10.55 9.62
N ALA A 141 18.45 -10.85 10.68
CA ALA A 141 19.33 -12.02 10.72
C ALA A 141 18.55 -13.33 10.54
N LYS A 142 17.35 -13.43 11.14
CA LYS A 142 16.45 -14.58 10.96
C LYS A 142 15.94 -14.68 9.52
N ILE A 143 15.56 -13.55 8.91
CA ILE A 143 15.14 -13.50 7.51
C ILE A 143 16.28 -13.95 6.57
N GLN A 144 17.50 -13.45 6.78
CA GLN A 144 18.68 -13.88 6.01
C GLN A 144 18.98 -15.37 6.17
N ALA A 145 18.79 -15.92 7.38
CA ALA A 145 18.94 -17.36 7.60
C ALA A 145 17.85 -18.18 6.87
N GLY A 146 16.64 -17.63 6.72
CA GLY A 146 15.52 -18.26 6.02
C GLY A 146 15.55 -18.10 4.50
N ILE A 147 16.25 -17.09 3.97
CA ILE A 147 16.36 -16.79 2.53
C ILE A 147 17.86 -16.78 2.16
N PRO A 148 18.43 -17.94 1.78
CA PRO A 148 19.88 -18.10 1.64
C PRO A 148 20.53 -17.22 0.56
N ASP A 149 19.76 -16.76 -0.42
CA ASP A 149 20.21 -15.87 -1.50
C ASP A 149 19.94 -14.39 -1.22
N LEU A 150 19.45 -14.04 -0.03
CA LEU A 150 19.27 -12.65 0.40
C LEU A 150 20.63 -11.96 0.54
N ALA A 151 20.94 -11.11 -0.43
CA ALA A 151 22.23 -10.45 -0.56
C ALA A 151 22.15 -9.01 -0.07
N VAL A 152 23.22 -8.55 0.59
CA VAL A 152 23.39 -7.12 0.93
C VAL A 152 23.54 -6.31 -0.36
N LYS A 153 23.00 -5.10 -0.37
CA LYS A 153 23.18 -4.07 -1.41
C LYS A 153 24.09 -2.95 -0.90
N PRO A 154 25.42 -3.01 -1.12
CA PRO A 154 26.36 -2.06 -0.55
C PRO A 154 26.11 -0.62 -1.00
N ASP A 155 25.68 -0.42 -2.24
CA ASP A 155 25.44 0.91 -2.82
C ASP A 155 24.28 1.68 -2.14
N PHE A 156 23.42 0.95 -1.42
CA PHE A 156 22.29 1.48 -0.68
C PHE A 156 22.41 1.23 0.83
N THR A 157 23.50 0.60 1.26
CA THR A 157 23.81 0.41 2.67
C THR A 157 24.57 1.63 3.16
N ILE A 158 23.95 2.41 4.06
CA ILE A 158 24.46 3.72 4.47
C ILE A 158 24.70 3.69 5.98
N ALA A 159 25.86 4.20 6.41
CA ALA A 159 26.17 4.45 7.82
C ALA A 159 26.84 5.82 7.94
N GLU A 160 26.11 6.81 8.41
CA GLU A 160 26.56 8.21 8.46
C GLU A 160 25.79 9.00 9.54
N SER A 161 25.91 10.33 9.52
CA SER A 161 25.11 11.21 10.36
C SER A 161 24.17 12.08 9.52
N LEU A 162 22.94 12.26 9.99
CA LEU A 162 22.02 13.27 9.49
C LEU A 162 22.58 14.68 9.73
N SER A 163 22.05 15.68 9.03
CA SER A 163 22.39 17.09 9.26
C SER A 163 22.08 17.54 10.70
N THR A 164 21.14 16.85 11.35
CA THR A 164 20.74 17.02 12.75
C THR A 164 21.67 16.32 13.75
N SER A 165 22.74 15.67 13.28
CA SER A 165 23.78 14.94 14.05
C SER A 165 23.38 13.58 14.63
N GLU A 166 22.16 13.08 14.38
CA GLU A 166 21.80 11.69 14.68
C GLU A 166 22.51 10.74 13.72
N ALA A 167 23.01 9.63 14.25
CA ALA A 167 23.55 8.55 13.43
C ALA A 167 22.41 7.82 12.71
N ILE A 168 22.62 7.51 11.44
CA ILE A 168 21.72 6.72 10.60
C ILE A 168 22.42 5.49 10.10
N THR A 169 21.68 4.38 10.11
CA THR A 169 22.07 3.13 9.47
C THR A 169 20.93 2.66 8.58
N ILE A 170 21.25 2.34 7.32
CA ILE A 170 20.33 1.69 6.40
C ILE A 170 21.04 0.44 5.93
N ASP A 171 20.51 -0.73 6.27
CA ASP A 171 20.96 -2.00 5.72
C ASP A 171 19.97 -2.44 4.64
N ALA A 172 20.46 -2.58 3.41
CA ALA A 172 19.65 -2.88 2.25
C ALA A 172 19.93 -4.29 1.71
N PHE A 173 18.88 -5.01 1.30
CA PHE A 173 19.00 -6.37 0.79
C PHE A 173 18.00 -6.67 -0.35
N ASP A 174 18.31 -7.68 -1.17
CA ASP A 174 17.39 -8.27 -2.15
C ASP A 174 17.65 -9.77 -2.37
N ALA A 175 16.69 -10.51 -2.92
CA ALA A 175 16.81 -11.96 -3.16
C ALA A 175 16.03 -12.39 -4.42
N ALA A 176 16.74 -12.72 -5.50
CA ALA A 176 16.14 -13.06 -6.81
C ALA A 176 15.63 -14.50 -6.92
N GLY A 177 15.95 -15.33 -5.93
CA GLY A 177 15.51 -16.70 -5.82
C GLY A 177 14.03 -16.84 -5.47
N PRO A 178 13.63 -18.02 -4.96
CA PRO A 178 12.22 -18.38 -4.79
C PRO A 178 11.41 -17.42 -3.91
N ALA A 179 12.02 -16.89 -2.84
CA ALA A 179 11.35 -15.92 -1.97
C ALA A 179 11.03 -14.59 -2.68
N ASN A 180 11.71 -14.34 -3.81
CA ASN A 180 11.49 -13.23 -4.72
C ASN A 180 11.33 -11.89 -3.99
N VAL A 181 12.37 -11.48 -3.27
CA VAL A 181 12.38 -10.26 -2.48
C VAL A 181 12.97 -9.14 -3.31
N ALA A 182 12.15 -8.17 -3.70
CA ALA A 182 12.58 -7.03 -4.50
C ALA A 182 13.43 -6.05 -3.69
N TRP A 183 13.12 -5.86 -2.41
CA TRP A 183 13.84 -4.96 -1.53
C TRP A 183 13.55 -5.23 -0.05
N ILE A 184 14.58 -5.20 0.79
CA ILE A 184 14.46 -5.04 2.24
C ILE A 184 15.29 -3.84 2.63
N ALA A 185 14.71 -2.96 3.43
CA ALA A 185 15.43 -1.91 4.14
C ALA A 185 15.21 -2.05 5.64
N SER A 186 16.33 -2.17 6.36
CA SER A 186 16.41 -2.03 7.81
C SER A 186 17.01 -0.67 8.12
N VAL A 187 16.16 0.30 8.43
CA VAL A 187 16.55 1.67 8.76
C VAL A 187 16.58 1.85 10.27
N SER A 188 17.63 2.50 10.75
CA SER A 188 17.67 3.06 12.08
C SER A 188 18.15 4.50 12.07
N VAL A 189 17.56 5.31 12.95
CA VAL A 189 17.99 6.67 13.29
C VAL A 189 18.16 6.70 14.80
N SER A 190 19.39 6.92 15.27
CA SER A 190 19.76 6.88 16.70
C SER A 190 18.77 7.66 17.55
N ASP A 191 18.26 7.01 18.61
CA ASP A 191 17.31 7.57 19.58
C ASP A 191 15.95 8.05 18.99
N LYS A 192 15.70 7.83 17.69
CA LYS A 192 14.53 8.36 16.99
C LYS A 192 13.66 7.32 16.34
N MET A 193 14.23 6.31 15.66
CA MET A 193 13.42 5.44 14.82
C MET A 193 14.11 4.11 14.54
N SER A 194 13.31 3.05 14.49
CA SER A 194 13.66 1.75 13.91
C SER A 194 12.56 1.36 12.92
N SER A 195 12.92 1.07 11.67
CA SER A 195 12.00 0.71 10.58
C SER A 195 12.50 -0.50 9.80
N LEU A 196 11.62 -1.48 9.58
CA LEU A 196 11.82 -2.60 8.67
C LEU A 196 10.74 -2.51 7.59
N THR A 197 11.19 -2.35 6.35
CA THR A 197 10.31 -2.32 5.17
C THR A 197 10.75 -3.42 4.21
N ILE A 198 9.79 -4.21 3.73
CA ILE A 198 10.02 -5.29 2.78
C ILE A 198 9.08 -5.14 1.59
N PHE A 199 9.65 -5.00 0.41
CA PHE A 199 8.94 -5.10 -0.86
C PHE A 199 9.23 -6.44 -1.53
N ASN A 200 8.18 -7.18 -1.84
CA ASN A 200 8.27 -8.42 -2.58
C ASN A 200 8.27 -8.16 -4.09
N GLY A 201 8.90 -9.07 -4.82
CA GLY A 201 8.87 -9.14 -6.27
C GLY A 201 7.62 -9.85 -6.78
N PRO A 202 7.37 -9.82 -8.10
CA PRO A 202 6.10 -10.19 -8.70
C PRO A 202 5.86 -11.69 -8.85
N LEU A 203 6.75 -12.57 -8.36
CA LEU A 203 6.59 -14.02 -8.49
C LEU A 203 5.69 -14.63 -7.43
N THR A 204 5.36 -13.90 -6.36
CA THR A 204 4.50 -14.39 -5.27
C THR A 204 3.40 -13.39 -4.94
N ASP A 205 2.33 -13.85 -4.27
CA ASP A 205 1.27 -12.98 -3.75
C ASP A 205 1.49 -12.50 -2.30
N VAL A 206 2.68 -12.74 -1.75
CA VAL A 206 3.05 -12.37 -0.37
C VAL A 206 2.96 -10.84 -0.20
N PRO A 207 2.28 -10.33 0.84
CA PRO A 207 2.16 -8.89 1.07
C PRO A 207 3.49 -8.23 1.40
N HIS A 208 3.60 -6.95 1.05
CA HIS A 208 4.71 -6.12 1.53
C HIS A 208 4.58 -5.93 3.04
N LEU A 209 5.71 -5.85 3.75
CA LEU A 209 5.73 -5.62 5.20
C LEU A 209 6.23 -4.20 5.48
N VAL A 210 5.52 -3.46 6.33
CA VAL A 210 6.03 -2.23 6.94
C VAL A 210 5.91 -2.35 8.45
N SER A 211 7.03 -2.19 9.14
CA SER A 211 7.13 -2.33 10.59
C SER A 211 8.05 -1.25 11.15
N ARG A 212 7.46 -0.17 11.66
CA ARG A 212 8.18 1.02 12.11
C ARG A 212 7.78 1.40 13.52
N CYS A 213 8.76 1.85 14.31
CA CYS A 213 8.49 2.57 15.53
C CYS A 213 9.41 3.79 15.62
N SER A 214 8.85 4.95 15.93
CA SER A 214 9.60 6.19 16.12
C SER A 214 9.24 6.90 17.43
N VAL A 215 10.17 7.69 17.95
CA VAL A 215 9.94 8.62 19.06
C VAL A 215 9.53 9.96 18.47
N VAL A 216 8.26 10.33 18.65
CA VAL A 216 7.72 11.61 18.16
C VAL A 216 8.04 12.77 19.12
N PRO A 217 7.93 14.04 18.68
CA PRO A 217 8.05 15.18 19.56
C PRO A 217 7.14 15.04 20.79
N GLY A 218 7.71 15.19 21.99
CA GLY A 218 7.00 14.92 23.26
C GLY A 218 7.40 13.59 23.91
N GLY A 219 8.16 12.74 23.22
CA GLY A 219 8.75 11.53 23.80
C GLY A 219 7.85 10.30 23.77
N SER A 220 6.67 10.39 23.18
CA SER A 220 5.78 9.26 22.91
C SER A 220 6.34 8.38 21.78
N LEU A 221 5.91 7.12 21.75
CA LEU A 221 6.17 6.20 20.64
C LEU A 221 5.05 6.31 19.60
N HIS A 222 5.43 6.30 18.34
CA HIS A 222 4.54 6.08 17.20
C HIS A 222 4.89 4.74 16.58
N TRP A 223 4.02 3.75 16.75
CA TRP A 223 4.18 2.43 16.16
C TRP A 223 3.27 2.28 14.95
N LYS A 224 3.85 1.83 13.83
CA LYS A 224 3.17 1.49 12.59
C LYS A 224 3.50 0.05 12.20
N LEU A 225 2.48 -0.74 11.90
CA LEU A 225 2.62 -2.10 11.41
C LEU A 225 1.56 -2.37 10.34
N ASP A 226 1.97 -2.95 9.21
CA ASP A 226 1.03 -3.32 8.16
C ASP A 226 1.56 -4.45 7.27
N PHE A 227 0.64 -5.28 6.80
CA PHE A 227 0.83 -6.21 5.70
C PHE A 227 0.09 -5.67 4.50
N ARG A 228 0.82 -4.97 3.63
CA ARG A 228 0.22 -4.21 2.55
C ARG A 228 -0.16 -5.13 1.39
N PRO A 229 -1.46 -5.23 1.05
CA PRO A 229 -1.94 -6.07 -0.03
C PRO A 229 -1.37 -5.66 -1.37
N ARG A 230 -1.40 -6.61 -2.29
CA ARG A 230 -0.74 -6.53 -3.59
C ARG A 230 -1.70 -6.68 -4.77
N ASP A 231 -2.99 -6.80 -4.47
CA ASP A 231 -4.06 -6.85 -5.45
C ASP A 231 -4.58 -5.44 -5.79
N TYR A 232 -4.45 -5.07 -7.07
CA TYR A 232 -4.90 -3.79 -7.57
C TYR A 232 -6.39 -3.52 -7.34
N GLY A 233 -6.70 -2.35 -6.78
CA GLY A 233 -8.08 -1.86 -6.63
C GLY A 233 -8.85 -2.53 -5.49
N ALA A 234 -8.22 -3.44 -4.75
CA ALA A 234 -8.87 -4.13 -3.66
C ALA A 234 -9.04 -3.23 -2.43
N TYR A 235 -8.05 -2.38 -2.11
CA TYR A 235 -7.97 -1.68 -0.83
C TYR A 235 -7.86 -0.15 -0.93
N GLU A 236 -7.41 0.37 -2.06
CA GLU A 236 -7.13 1.80 -2.29
C GLU A 236 -8.40 2.65 -2.43
N MET A 237 -9.54 2.01 -2.65
CA MET A 237 -10.85 2.65 -2.77
C MET A 237 -11.67 2.55 -1.47
N ARG A 238 -11.02 2.32 -0.32
CA ARG A 238 -11.71 2.31 0.97
C ARG A 238 -12.25 3.72 1.25
N LYS A 239 -13.54 3.80 1.53
CA LYS A 239 -14.22 5.05 1.89
C LYS A 239 -13.99 5.37 3.37
N GLU A 240 -14.29 6.61 3.76
CA GLU A 240 -14.16 7.07 5.16
C GLU A 240 -15.02 6.25 6.13
N ASP A 241 -16.17 5.74 5.69
CA ASP A 241 -17.04 4.84 6.47
C ASP A 241 -16.49 3.39 6.56
N GLY A 242 -15.31 3.14 6.00
CA GLY A 242 -14.66 1.85 5.95
C GLY A 242 -15.18 0.91 4.86
N SER A 243 -16.21 1.31 4.11
CA SER A 243 -16.79 0.50 3.04
C SER A 243 -16.00 0.60 1.73
N TYR A 244 -16.33 -0.27 0.77
CA TYR A 244 -15.76 -0.26 -0.57
C TYR A 244 -16.86 -0.03 -1.62
N PRO A 245 -16.55 0.63 -2.75
CA PRO A 245 -17.50 0.83 -3.83
C PRO A 245 -18.13 -0.48 -4.30
N GLY A 246 -19.46 -0.49 -4.36
CA GLY A 246 -20.25 -1.65 -4.73
C GLY A 246 -20.45 -1.81 -6.23
N PRO A 247 -21.28 -2.78 -6.65
CA PRO A 247 -21.63 -2.97 -8.06
C PRO A 247 -22.26 -1.75 -8.73
N ASP A 248 -22.95 -0.88 -7.98
CA ASP A 248 -23.57 0.32 -8.52
C ASP A 248 -22.53 1.38 -8.97
N GLU A 249 -21.33 1.37 -8.36
CA GLU A 249 -20.26 2.32 -8.65
C GLU A 249 -19.21 1.72 -9.61
N LEU A 250 -18.83 0.46 -9.41
CA LEU A 250 -17.75 -0.19 -10.16
C LEU A 250 -18.23 -1.25 -11.16
N GLY A 251 -19.54 -1.52 -11.24
CA GLY A 251 -20.09 -2.58 -12.07
C GLY A 251 -19.44 -3.93 -11.75
N ARG A 252 -19.01 -4.63 -12.80
CA ARG A 252 -18.38 -5.96 -12.69
C ARG A 252 -17.06 -5.95 -11.90
N LYS A 253 -16.34 -4.82 -11.86
CA LYS A 253 -15.05 -4.72 -11.15
C LYS A 253 -15.19 -4.84 -9.63
N SER A 254 -16.35 -4.48 -9.07
CA SER A 254 -16.63 -4.68 -7.65
C SER A 254 -16.47 -6.14 -7.19
N PHE A 255 -16.85 -7.11 -8.04
CA PHE A 255 -16.74 -8.53 -7.73
C PHE A 255 -15.29 -9.02 -7.77
N GLU A 256 -14.50 -8.52 -8.73
CA GLU A 256 -13.06 -8.81 -8.83
C GLU A 256 -12.32 -8.32 -7.57
N TYR A 257 -12.55 -7.06 -7.19
CA TYR A 257 -11.92 -6.46 -6.01
C TYR A 257 -12.41 -7.08 -4.70
N SER A 258 -13.70 -7.42 -4.58
CA SER A 258 -14.19 -8.16 -3.43
C SER A 258 -13.61 -9.57 -3.36
N GLY A 259 -13.36 -10.22 -4.50
CA GLY A 259 -12.70 -11.52 -4.56
C GLY A 259 -11.26 -11.44 -4.08
N ALA A 260 -10.51 -10.44 -4.55
CA ALA A 260 -9.15 -10.17 -4.10
C ALA A 260 -9.07 -9.93 -2.59
N ARG A 261 -9.96 -9.08 -2.03
CA ARG A 261 -10.01 -8.85 -0.58
C ARG A 261 -10.23 -10.13 0.22
N LYS A 262 -11.18 -10.98 -0.20
CA LYS A 262 -11.45 -12.27 0.45
C LYS A 262 -10.25 -13.23 0.37
N GLN A 263 -9.54 -13.24 -0.76
CA GLN A 263 -8.33 -14.06 -0.90
C GLN A 263 -7.25 -13.59 0.07
N PHE A 264 -7.00 -12.29 0.13
CA PHE A 264 -6.05 -11.71 1.09
C PHE A 264 -6.42 -12.05 2.53
N GLU A 265 -7.68 -11.82 2.93
CA GLU A 265 -8.19 -12.14 4.27
C GLU A 265 -8.01 -13.62 4.60
N SER A 266 -8.28 -14.51 3.64
CA SER A 266 -8.15 -15.96 3.87
C SER A 266 -6.70 -16.44 4.01
N LYS A 267 -5.72 -15.73 3.41
CA LYS A 267 -4.32 -16.13 3.39
C LYS A 267 -3.48 -15.43 4.45
N PHE A 268 -3.71 -14.13 4.64
CA PHE A 268 -2.83 -13.25 5.40
C PHE A 268 -3.58 -12.51 6.52
N GLY A 269 -4.85 -12.16 6.31
CA GLY A 269 -5.72 -11.52 7.30
C GLY A 269 -6.52 -12.50 8.15
N THR A 270 -5.90 -13.61 8.56
CA THR A 270 -6.59 -14.67 9.28
C THR A 270 -7.04 -14.23 10.68
N ASP A 271 -8.00 -14.95 11.26
CA ASP A 271 -8.46 -14.70 12.64
C ASP A 271 -7.31 -14.73 13.65
N GLU A 272 -6.28 -15.54 13.40
CA GLU A 272 -5.07 -15.61 14.23
C GLU A 272 -4.30 -14.28 14.20
N VAL A 273 -4.03 -13.75 13.00
CA VAL A 273 -3.30 -12.49 12.83
C VAL A 273 -4.10 -11.33 13.45
N LEU A 274 -5.40 -11.28 13.19
CA LEU A 274 -6.30 -10.26 13.74
C LEU A 274 -6.35 -10.32 15.28
N ALA A 275 -6.53 -11.50 15.85
CA ALA A 275 -6.59 -11.68 17.30
C ALA A 275 -5.26 -11.29 17.97
N PHE A 276 -4.12 -11.63 17.36
CA PHE A 276 -2.81 -11.25 17.87
C PHE A 276 -2.60 -9.72 17.84
N LEU A 277 -2.91 -9.07 16.72
CA LEU A 277 -2.80 -7.61 16.61
C LEU A 277 -3.70 -6.93 17.64
N GLN A 278 -4.96 -7.34 17.75
CA GLN A 278 -5.88 -6.80 18.75
C GLN A 278 -5.36 -7.04 20.18
N SER A 279 -4.88 -8.25 20.49
CA SER A 279 -4.32 -8.55 21.82
C SER A 279 -3.08 -7.72 22.15
N THR A 280 -2.28 -7.38 21.15
CA THR A 280 -1.13 -6.48 21.31
C THR A 280 -1.62 -5.08 21.65
N ILE A 281 -2.59 -4.56 20.90
CA ILE A 281 -3.17 -3.23 21.13
C ILE A 281 -3.79 -3.15 22.53
N ASP A 282 -4.55 -4.18 22.93
CA ASP A 282 -5.20 -4.25 24.24
C ASP A 282 -4.18 -4.35 25.40
N SER A 283 -2.94 -4.78 25.11
CA SER A 283 -1.86 -4.86 26.10
C SER A 283 -1.09 -3.55 26.29
N LEU A 284 -1.33 -2.54 25.44
CA LEU A 284 -0.64 -1.25 25.54
C LEU A 284 -1.19 -0.43 26.71
N GLU A 285 -0.29 0.25 27.41
CA GLU A 285 -0.61 1.01 28.62
C GLU A 285 -0.61 2.53 28.37
N GLY A 286 -1.52 3.22 29.05
CA GLY A 286 -1.58 4.68 29.09
C GLY A 286 -2.49 5.31 28.03
N ASP A 287 -2.21 6.56 27.67
CA ASP A 287 -3.01 7.33 26.72
C ASP A 287 -2.71 6.86 25.28
N ILE A 288 -3.42 5.83 24.85
CA ILE A 288 -3.31 5.26 23.50
C ILE A 288 -4.18 6.04 22.52
N VAL A 289 -3.60 6.50 21.43
CA VAL A 289 -4.31 7.18 20.35
C VAL A 289 -4.06 6.44 19.05
N LYS A 290 -5.12 6.00 18.38
CA LYS A 290 -5.02 5.49 17.02
C LYS A 290 -4.88 6.66 16.07
N ASP A 291 -3.80 6.68 15.30
CA ASP A 291 -3.43 7.82 14.46
C ASP A 291 -4.51 8.18 13.43
N TYR A 292 -5.26 7.19 12.95
CA TYR A 292 -6.39 7.38 12.04
C TYR A 292 -7.66 7.94 12.71
N GLU A 293 -7.70 8.04 14.04
CA GLU A 293 -8.80 8.67 14.80
C GLU A 293 -8.52 10.14 15.13
N ILE A 294 -7.31 10.65 14.80
CA ILE A 294 -6.95 12.04 15.03
C ILE A 294 -7.58 12.92 13.95
N GLU A 295 -8.47 13.81 14.35
CA GLU A 295 -9.11 14.76 13.46
C GLU A 295 -8.06 15.64 12.74
N GLY A 296 -8.04 15.61 11.41
CA GLY A 296 -7.04 16.29 10.59
C GLY A 296 -5.71 15.56 10.38
N ALA A 297 -5.52 14.39 11.01
CA ALA A 297 -4.40 13.48 10.68
C ALA A 297 -4.70 12.63 9.43
N SER A 298 -5.42 13.20 8.45
CA SER A 298 -5.56 12.57 7.14
C SER A 298 -4.16 12.32 6.64
N GLY A 299 -3.75 11.06 6.61
CA GLY A 299 -2.46 10.66 6.04
C GLY A 299 -2.34 11.28 4.65
N HIS A 300 -1.11 11.51 4.22
CA HIS A 300 -0.86 11.89 2.83
C HIS A 300 -1.66 10.96 1.90
N GLU A 301 -2.21 11.49 0.81
CA GLU A 301 -3.05 10.71 -0.12
C GLU A 301 -2.35 9.40 -0.51
N GLU A 302 -1.04 9.46 -0.70
CA GLU A 302 -0.16 8.34 -0.99
C GLU A 302 -0.10 7.28 0.13
N ASP A 303 -0.19 7.68 1.40
CA ASP A 303 -0.26 6.74 2.52
C ASP A 303 -1.59 5.99 2.50
N LEU A 304 -2.72 6.68 2.29
CA LEU A 304 -4.04 6.04 2.15
C LEU A 304 -4.08 5.03 1.00
N LEU A 305 -3.38 5.31 -0.10
CA LEU A 305 -3.27 4.41 -1.26
C LEU A 305 -2.39 3.17 -1.01
N THR A 306 -1.66 3.09 0.10
CA THR A 306 -0.76 1.97 0.39
C THR A 306 -1.13 1.17 1.63
N ARG A 307 -2.14 1.60 2.39
CA ARG A 307 -2.59 0.92 3.62
C ARG A 307 -3.34 -0.38 3.30
N GLY A 308 -3.02 -1.41 4.08
CA GLY A 308 -3.75 -2.66 4.13
C GLY A 308 -4.93 -2.65 5.10
N PRO A 309 -5.73 -3.73 5.11
CA PRO A 309 -6.82 -3.90 6.08
C PRO A 309 -6.31 -4.13 7.51
N LEU A 310 -5.05 -4.57 7.66
CA LEU A 310 -4.39 -4.85 8.94
C LEU A 310 -3.58 -3.66 9.46
N PHE A 311 -3.70 -2.50 8.81
CA PHE A 311 -2.94 -1.31 9.15
C PHE A 311 -3.17 -0.90 10.61
N THR A 312 -2.08 -0.91 11.37
CA THR A 312 -2.02 -0.49 12.76
C THR A 312 -1.11 0.74 12.85
N SER A 313 -1.63 1.87 13.36
CA SER A 313 -0.86 3.08 13.60
C SER A 313 -1.29 3.69 14.94
N ILE A 314 -0.39 3.67 15.92
CA ILE A 314 -0.69 3.95 17.32
C ILE A 314 0.35 4.90 17.91
N LEU A 315 -0.13 5.96 18.52
CA LEU A 315 0.62 6.81 19.45
C LEU A 315 0.39 6.32 20.87
N MET A 316 1.48 6.18 21.63
CA MET A 316 1.44 5.67 23.00
C MET A 316 2.58 6.22 23.86
N PRO A 317 2.45 6.23 25.19
CA PRO A 317 3.56 6.57 26.07
C PRO A 317 4.77 5.64 25.87
N ASN A 318 5.96 6.21 25.98
CA ASN A 318 7.20 5.43 25.94
C ASN A 318 7.46 4.77 27.30
N THR A 319 6.88 3.59 27.51
CA THR A 319 7.10 2.75 28.69
C THR A 319 7.81 1.45 28.31
N PRO A 320 8.57 0.82 29.22
CA PRO A 320 9.19 -0.48 28.95
C PRO A 320 8.20 -1.56 28.52
N ALA A 321 6.97 -1.54 29.07
CA ALA A 321 5.90 -2.47 28.71
C ALA A 321 5.45 -2.28 27.25
N ASN A 322 5.22 -1.03 26.84
CA ASN A 322 4.84 -0.69 25.47
C ASN A 322 5.96 -1.04 24.48
N VAL A 323 7.22 -0.74 24.82
CA VAL A 323 8.38 -1.13 23.99
C VAL A 323 8.43 -2.65 23.80
N ALA A 324 8.26 -3.43 24.88
CA ALA A 324 8.26 -4.88 24.81
C ALA A 324 7.10 -5.44 23.96
N ALA A 325 5.90 -4.86 24.08
CA ALA A 325 4.75 -5.23 23.27
C ALA A 325 4.99 -4.96 21.78
N VAL A 326 5.55 -3.79 21.43
CA VAL A 326 5.92 -3.44 20.06
C VAL A 326 6.99 -4.39 19.52
N VAL A 327 8.05 -4.67 20.27
CA VAL A 327 9.10 -5.63 19.90
C VAL A 327 8.47 -6.97 19.52
N LYS A 328 7.65 -7.53 20.40
CA LYS A 328 6.97 -8.80 20.17
C LYS A 328 6.10 -8.77 18.91
N ALA A 329 5.36 -7.69 18.68
CA ALA A 329 4.50 -7.56 17.51
C ALA A 329 5.30 -7.47 16.20
N ARG A 330 6.40 -6.73 16.20
CA ARG A 330 7.28 -6.59 15.03
C ARG A 330 8.01 -7.89 14.70
N GLU A 331 8.49 -8.62 15.70
CA GLU A 331 9.11 -9.94 15.53
C GLU A 331 8.11 -10.96 14.97
N GLN A 332 6.92 -11.04 15.56
CA GLN A 332 5.87 -11.95 15.08
C GLN A 332 5.45 -11.61 13.64
N ALA A 333 5.40 -10.32 13.29
CA ALA A 333 5.07 -9.92 11.93
C ALA A 333 6.14 -10.29 10.91
N ALA A 334 7.42 -10.14 11.26
CA ALA A 334 8.54 -10.62 10.45
C ALA A 334 8.51 -12.14 10.30
N ASP A 335 8.14 -12.87 11.35
CA ASP A 335 8.00 -14.33 11.33
C ASP A 335 6.88 -14.81 10.40
N TRP A 336 5.71 -14.20 10.46
CA TRP A 336 4.63 -14.52 9.52
C TRP A 336 5.02 -14.19 8.08
N TRP A 337 5.57 -13.00 7.83
CA TRP A 337 6.03 -12.63 6.49
C TRP A 337 7.05 -13.65 5.95
N LEU A 338 8.05 -14.03 6.77
CA LEU A 338 9.06 -15.00 6.37
C LEU A 338 8.44 -16.38 6.09
N SER A 339 7.46 -16.80 6.89
CA SER A 339 6.76 -18.07 6.66
C SER A 339 6.01 -18.06 5.33
N TRP A 340 5.39 -16.95 4.95
CA TRP A 340 4.71 -16.81 3.65
C TRP A 340 5.71 -16.72 2.49
N ALA A 341 6.80 -15.96 2.66
CA ALA A 341 7.84 -15.80 1.65
C ALA A 341 8.60 -17.10 1.33
N THR A 342 8.59 -18.06 2.26
CA THR A 342 9.25 -19.37 2.09
C THR A 342 8.29 -20.52 1.83
N ASP A 343 6.97 -20.26 1.83
CA ASP A 343 5.94 -21.23 1.46
C ASP A 343 5.58 -21.10 -0.03
N GLY A 344 5.86 -22.16 -0.81
CA GLY A 344 5.55 -22.21 -2.24
C GLY A 344 4.06 -22.18 -2.58
N GLN A 345 3.15 -22.17 -1.60
CA GLN A 345 1.72 -21.94 -1.84
C GLN A 345 1.39 -20.53 -2.33
N HIS A 346 2.31 -19.59 -2.16
CA HIS A 346 2.17 -18.19 -2.57
C HIS A 346 2.68 -17.91 -3.98
N ASP A 347 3.24 -18.91 -4.66
CA ASP A 347 3.80 -18.76 -5.99
C ASP A 347 2.71 -18.44 -7.02
N HIS A 348 2.95 -17.38 -7.79
CA HIS A 348 2.15 -17.09 -8.96
C HIS A 348 2.46 -18.08 -10.08
N ARG A 349 1.40 -18.47 -10.78
CA ARG A 349 1.58 -19.15 -12.07
C ARG A 349 2.23 -18.18 -13.06
N PRO A 350 3.19 -18.64 -13.88
CA PRO A 350 3.79 -17.81 -14.91
C PRO A 350 2.74 -17.18 -15.84
N GLY A 351 3.01 -15.96 -16.30
CA GLY A 351 2.18 -15.24 -17.27
C GLY A 351 1.39 -14.08 -16.64
N ALA A 352 0.07 -14.06 -16.86
CA ALA A 352 -0.76 -12.91 -16.51
C ALA A 352 -0.70 -12.50 -15.03
N PRO A 353 -0.72 -13.41 -14.03
CA PRO A 353 -0.63 -13.03 -12.62
C PRO A 353 0.65 -12.25 -12.29
N VAL A 354 1.81 -12.78 -12.71
CA VAL A 354 3.12 -12.13 -12.52
C VAL A 354 3.16 -10.74 -13.17
N ASN A 355 2.65 -10.60 -14.40
CA ASN A 355 2.63 -9.32 -15.10
C ASN A 355 1.72 -8.29 -14.43
N THR A 356 0.53 -8.71 -13.99
CA THR A 356 -0.39 -7.84 -13.26
C THR A 356 0.23 -7.38 -11.94
N GLN A 357 0.85 -8.30 -11.22
CA GLN A 357 1.52 -8.03 -9.95
C GLN A 357 2.68 -7.04 -10.13
N TYR A 358 3.52 -7.27 -11.14
CA TYR A 358 4.62 -6.38 -11.50
C TYR A 358 4.17 -4.94 -11.79
N VAL A 359 3.12 -4.76 -12.60
CA VAL A 359 2.57 -3.43 -12.92
C VAL A 359 2.04 -2.76 -11.67
N TYR A 360 1.38 -3.52 -10.81
CA TYR A 360 0.87 -3.02 -9.54
C TYR A 360 1.99 -2.55 -8.62
N ASP A 361 2.98 -3.41 -8.35
CA ASP A 361 4.05 -3.11 -7.40
C ASP A 361 4.90 -1.92 -7.85
N SER A 362 5.08 -1.74 -9.16
CA SER A 362 5.77 -0.57 -9.71
C SER A 362 5.06 0.72 -9.31
N LYS A 363 3.72 0.77 -9.44
CA LYS A 363 2.91 1.93 -9.01
C LYS A 363 2.89 2.06 -7.49
N PHE A 364 2.74 0.94 -6.79
CA PHE A 364 2.68 0.90 -5.34
C PHE A 364 3.98 1.43 -4.71
N LYS A 365 5.16 1.03 -5.21
CA LYS A 365 6.46 1.53 -4.71
C LYS A 365 6.60 3.03 -4.87
N ILE A 366 6.10 3.62 -5.96
CA ILE A 366 6.09 5.08 -6.16
C ILE A 366 5.22 5.76 -5.10
N ASN A 367 4.01 5.23 -4.85
CA ASN A 367 3.13 5.75 -3.80
C ASN A 367 3.75 5.59 -2.41
N ALA A 368 4.34 4.43 -2.12
CA ALA A 368 5.01 4.15 -0.85
C ALA A 368 6.17 5.13 -0.62
N TYR A 369 6.99 5.39 -1.64
CA TYR A 369 8.03 6.42 -1.58
C TYR A 369 7.44 7.80 -1.30
N GLY A 370 6.33 8.19 -1.97
CA GLY A 370 5.65 9.45 -1.71
C GLY A 370 5.18 9.60 -0.26
N ALA A 371 4.57 8.54 0.29
CA ALA A 371 4.14 8.49 1.69
C ALA A 371 5.33 8.64 2.66
N LEU A 372 6.42 7.88 2.42
CA LEU A 372 7.65 7.95 3.22
C LEU A 372 8.32 9.32 3.15
N LEU A 373 8.34 9.92 1.96
CA LEU A 373 8.95 11.22 1.73
C LEU A 373 8.24 12.32 2.54
N GLY A 374 6.91 12.31 2.58
CA GLY A 374 6.15 13.25 3.41
C GLY A 374 6.49 13.11 4.90
N GLU A 375 6.48 11.87 5.39
CA GLU A 375 6.76 11.55 6.79
C GLU A 375 8.20 11.91 7.19
N TYR A 376 9.20 11.49 6.41
CA TYR A 376 10.60 11.79 6.72
C TYR A 376 10.97 13.24 6.55
N LYS A 377 10.34 13.97 5.62
CA LYS A 377 10.54 15.42 5.56
C LYS A 377 9.96 16.13 6.76
N ALA A 378 8.82 15.67 7.28
CA ALA A 378 8.24 16.23 8.50
C ALA A 378 9.13 15.97 9.73
N MET A 379 9.80 14.82 9.81
CA MET A 379 10.64 14.44 10.95
C MET A 379 12.07 15.00 10.88
N TYR A 380 12.71 14.96 9.71
CA TYR A 380 14.15 15.20 9.55
C TYR A 380 14.49 16.35 8.59
N GLY A 381 13.48 17.00 8.00
CA GLY A 381 13.68 18.08 7.03
C GLY A 381 13.86 17.59 5.59
N ALA A 382 13.97 18.53 4.66
CA ALA A 382 13.82 18.25 3.23
C ALA A 382 14.89 17.29 2.65
N GLU A 383 16.16 17.53 2.98
CA GLU A 383 17.31 16.81 2.42
C GLU A 383 17.46 15.42 3.05
N ASP A 384 17.58 15.38 4.37
CA ASP A 384 17.68 14.15 5.16
C ASP A 384 16.46 13.25 5.00
N GLY A 385 15.26 13.86 4.97
CA GLY A 385 14.04 13.11 4.75
C GLY A 385 13.95 12.48 3.37
N GLN A 386 14.45 13.17 2.33
CA GLN A 386 14.57 12.58 1.00
C GLN A 386 15.57 11.42 0.97
N LYS A 387 16.70 11.57 1.66
CA LYS A 387 17.72 10.52 1.74
C LYS A 387 17.21 9.24 2.38
N LEU A 388 16.53 9.36 3.52
CA LEU A 388 15.90 8.24 4.21
C LEU A 388 14.81 7.59 3.35
N ALA A 389 13.99 8.40 2.66
CA ALA A 389 12.93 7.87 1.79
C ALA A 389 13.50 7.05 0.62
N VAL A 390 14.59 7.52 0.01
CA VAL A 390 15.29 6.79 -1.06
C VAL A 390 15.90 5.49 -0.54
N GLY A 391 16.62 5.53 0.59
CA GLY A 391 17.23 4.34 1.16
C GLY A 391 16.22 3.28 1.57
N GLU A 392 15.08 3.68 2.16
CA GLU A 392 14.05 2.74 2.57
C GLU A 392 13.23 2.18 1.42
N SER A 393 12.96 2.98 0.39
CA SER A 393 12.16 2.56 -0.76
C SER A 393 12.95 1.71 -1.76
N GLY A 394 14.28 1.83 -1.72
CA GLY A 394 15.16 1.24 -2.71
C GLY A 394 15.00 1.86 -4.10
N PRO A 395 15.55 1.23 -5.14
CA PRO A 395 15.42 1.71 -6.51
C PRO A 395 13.95 1.70 -6.94
N LEU A 396 13.47 2.83 -7.48
CA LEU A 396 12.08 3.00 -7.95
C LEU A 396 11.91 2.58 -9.41
N ASP A 397 13.00 2.59 -10.17
CA ASP A 397 13.08 2.31 -11.61
C ASP A 397 13.53 0.87 -11.92
N GLU A 398 14.08 0.16 -10.94
CA GLU A 398 14.32 -1.27 -11.04
C GLU A 398 13.00 -2.02 -10.94
N ALA A 399 12.39 -2.17 -12.11
CA ALA A 399 11.57 -3.28 -12.49
C ALA A 399 12.17 -4.60 -11.98
N TYR A 400 11.83 -5.02 -10.76
CA TYR A 400 12.30 -6.28 -10.23
C TYR A 400 11.57 -7.42 -10.95
N VAL A 401 12.18 -7.97 -12.00
CA VAL A 401 11.56 -9.04 -12.81
C VAL A 401 11.97 -10.45 -12.36
N GLY A 402 12.77 -10.59 -11.31
CA GLY A 402 13.27 -11.87 -10.82
C GLY A 402 14.15 -12.57 -11.87
N GLY A 403 15.46 -12.35 -11.80
CA GLY A 403 16.48 -13.17 -12.49
C GLY A 403 16.24 -13.41 -13.98
N GLY A 404 16.57 -12.42 -14.81
CA GLY A 404 16.48 -12.53 -16.26
C GLY A 404 17.12 -11.37 -17.01
N SER A 405 18.35 -11.00 -16.67
CA SER A 405 19.23 -10.18 -17.53
C SER A 405 20.63 -10.73 -17.55
#